data_AF-A0A2A5T6I0-F1
#
_entry.id   AF-A0A2A5T6I0-F1
#
_cell.length_a   1.000
_cell.length_b   1.000
_cell.length_c   1.000
_cell.angle_alpha   90.00
_cell.angle_beta   90.00
_cell.angle_gamma   90.00
#
_symmetry.space_group_name_H-M   'P 1'
#
loop_
_entity.id
_entity.type
_entity.pdbx_description
1 polymer ?
#
loop_
_entity_poly.entity_id
_entity_poly.type
_entity_poly.pdbx_seq_one_letter_code
_entity_poly.pdbx_strand_id
1 'polypeptide(L)'
;MDDKLFLLVVIGVDDAGRKEVFSVVDGAFGFWNAVAKYWPTSCHQRCWVHKTVNALNTATKSVQPKIKETLHDIWMAETQEEVQKAFGQFETRYGAKYPKAAECLTKDKVEIRAFYDFPSEHWTHIRTTNPIKSMFATVRLRMNNTKNCESQKTTLQLFVN
;
A
#
# COMPACT_ATOMS: atom_id res chain seq x y z
N MET A 1 -13.43 6.43 8.37
CA MET A 1 -12.48 5.57 9.10
C MET A 1 -11.29 5.42 8.18
N ASP A 2 -10.21 6.14 8.48
CA ASP A 2 -8.95 5.99 7.75
C ASP A 2 -8.45 4.57 8.02
N ASP A 3 -8.74 3.66 7.09
CA ASP A 3 -8.27 2.29 7.12
C ASP A 3 -6.75 2.31 6.94
N LYS A 4 -6.00 2.66 8.00
CA LYS A 4 -4.55 2.48 8.11
C LYS A 4 -4.27 1.00 8.27
N LEU A 5 -4.58 0.23 7.23
CA LEU A 5 -4.22 -1.17 7.10
C LEU A 5 -2.78 -1.26 6.63
N PHE A 6 -2.01 -2.07 7.33
CA PHE A 6 -0.62 -2.38 7.01
C PHE A 6 -0.57 -3.86 6.63
N LEU A 7 0.16 -4.20 5.57
CA LEU A 7 0.51 -5.57 5.26
C LEU A 7 1.99 -5.77 5.53
N LEU A 8 2.29 -6.61 6.49
CA LEU A 8 3.62 -7.16 6.64
C LEU A 8 3.64 -8.51 5.93
N VAL A 9 4.42 -8.63 4.87
CA VAL A 9 4.67 -9.91 4.20
C VAL A 9 6.04 -10.39 4.64
N VAL A 10 6.11 -11.57 5.25
CA VAL A 10 7.38 -12.29 5.37
C VAL A 10 7.56 -13.05 4.07
N ILE A 11 8.58 -12.71 3.29
CA ILE A 11 8.78 -13.27 1.95
C ILE A 11 9.70 -14.48 1.98
N GLY A 12 10.59 -14.57 2.96
CA GLY A 12 11.50 -15.69 3.05
C GLY A 12 12.24 -15.78 4.36
N VAL A 13 13.18 -16.72 4.40
CA VAL A 13 14.18 -16.89 5.44
C VAL A 13 15.51 -17.08 4.70
N ASP A 14 16.51 -16.27 5.02
CA ASP A 14 17.85 -16.39 4.42
C ASP A 14 18.57 -17.65 4.92
N ASP A 15 19.71 -17.97 4.30
CA ASP A 15 20.52 -19.15 4.64
C ASP A 15 21.01 -19.18 6.11
N ALA A 16 20.96 -18.03 6.80
CA ALA A 16 21.30 -17.90 8.22
C ALA A 16 20.08 -18.01 9.15
N GLY A 17 18.89 -18.32 8.62
CA GLY A 17 17.66 -18.47 9.40
C GLY A 17 16.97 -17.13 9.72
N ARG A 18 17.42 -16.00 9.16
CA ARG A 18 16.82 -14.69 9.39
C ARG A 18 15.68 -14.46 8.40
N LYS A 19 14.55 -13.99 8.91
CA LYS A 19 13.39 -13.68 8.06
C LYS A 19 13.70 -12.52 7.12
N GLU A 20 13.51 -12.74 5.82
CA GLU A 20 13.43 -11.67 4.83
C GLU A 20 12.04 -11.07 4.88
N VAL A 21 11.99 -9.80 5.27
CA VAL A 21 10.76 -9.09 5.53
C VAL A 21 10.54 -8.08 4.42
N PHE A 22 9.33 -8.08 3.86
CA PHE A 22 8.87 -7.07 2.94
C PHE A 22 7.58 -6.45 3.46
N SER A 23 7.62 -5.15 3.70
CA SER A 23 6.49 -4.45 4.30
C SER A 23 5.79 -3.56 3.29
N VAL A 24 4.47 -3.70 3.15
CA VAL A 24 3.63 -2.83 2.32
C VAL A 24 2.75 -1.96 3.23
N VAL A 25 2.96 -0.66 3.17
CA VAL A 25 2.53 0.25 4.24
C VAL A 25 2.17 1.63 3.69
N ASP A 26 1.06 2.21 4.16
CA ASP A 26 0.53 3.50 3.68
C ASP A 26 1.42 4.70 4.07
N GLY A 27 1.98 4.70 5.29
CA GLY A 27 2.48 5.97 5.83
C GLY A 27 3.00 5.96 7.26
N ALA A 28 3.08 4.80 7.91
CA ALA A 28 3.31 4.76 9.36
C ALA A 28 4.80 4.87 9.71
N PHE A 29 5.28 6.09 9.94
CA PHE A 29 6.66 6.35 10.35
C PHE A 29 7.11 5.52 11.57
N GLY A 30 6.24 5.38 12.59
CA GLY A 30 6.57 4.54 13.76
C GLY A 30 6.78 3.08 13.39
N PHE A 31 6.02 2.56 12.44
CA PHE A 31 6.20 1.19 11.92
C PHE A 31 7.48 1.07 11.10
N TRP A 32 7.77 2.05 10.24
CA TRP A 32 8.99 2.10 9.44
C TRP A 32 10.24 2.10 10.32
N ASN A 33 10.24 2.92 11.37
CA ASN A 33 11.33 2.97 12.33
C ASN A 33 11.51 1.64 13.07
N ALA A 34 10.41 0.98 13.44
CA ALA A 34 10.47 -0.34 14.07
C ALA A 34 11.02 -1.40 13.12
N VAL A 35 10.53 -1.44 11.87
CA VAL A 35 10.99 -2.39 10.86
C VAL A 35 12.47 -2.18 10.56
N ALA A 36 12.92 -0.95 10.33
CA ALA A 36 14.33 -0.63 10.12
C ALA A 36 15.21 -1.00 11.32
N LYS A 37 14.70 -0.87 12.56
CA LYS A 37 15.42 -1.23 13.78
C LYS A 37 15.60 -2.74 13.95
N TYR A 38 14.56 -3.55 13.69
CA TYR A 38 14.57 -4.98 13.96
C TYR A 38 14.93 -5.84 12.74
N TRP A 39 14.72 -5.32 11.53
CA TRP A 39 15.03 -5.96 10.25
C TRP A 39 15.71 -4.96 9.31
N PRO A 40 16.99 -4.62 9.55
CA PRO A 40 17.70 -3.59 8.78
C PRO A 40 17.88 -3.93 7.31
N THR A 41 17.81 -5.21 6.93
CA THR A 41 17.89 -5.68 5.53
C THR A 41 16.52 -5.73 4.85
N SER A 42 15.44 -5.32 5.52
CA SER A 42 14.09 -5.39 4.95
C SER A 42 13.83 -4.32 3.91
N CYS A 43 13.14 -4.72 2.84
CA CYS A 43 12.60 -3.81 1.86
C CYS A 43 11.20 -3.34 2.28
N HIS A 44 10.85 -2.11 1.92
CA HIS A 44 9.54 -1.54 2.19
C HIS A 44 8.95 -0.92 0.94
N GLN A 45 7.63 -1.06 0.83
CA GLN A 45 6.83 -0.53 -0.25
C GLN A 45 5.71 0.36 0.29
N ARG A 46 5.47 1.46 -0.43
CA ARG A 46 4.25 2.26 -0.24
C ARG A 46 3.05 1.54 -0.86
N CYS A 47 1.95 1.44 -0.11
CA CYS A 47 0.75 0.76 -0.60
C CYS A 47 0.11 1.49 -1.79
N TRP A 48 0.01 0.83 -2.95
CA TRP A 48 -0.60 1.39 -4.16
C TRP A 48 -2.05 1.83 -3.99
N VAL A 49 -2.84 1.10 -3.20
CA VAL A 49 -4.25 1.42 -2.95
C VAL A 49 -4.36 2.76 -2.22
N HIS A 50 -3.65 2.92 -1.11
CA HIS A 50 -3.67 4.18 -0.38
C HIS A 50 -2.98 5.30 -1.16
N LYS A 51 -1.92 4.99 -1.90
CA LYS A 51 -1.26 5.96 -2.76
C LYS A 51 -2.21 6.54 -3.79
N THR A 52 -3.01 5.67 -4.42
CA THR A 52 -4.07 6.05 -5.36
C THR A 52 -5.09 6.95 -4.68
N VAL A 53 -5.62 6.55 -3.52
CA VAL A 53 -6.58 7.37 -2.76
C VAL A 53 -6.00 8.75 -2.40
N ASN A 54 -4.76 8.79 -1.91
CA ASN A 54 -4.07 10.01 -1.54
C ASN A 54 -3.89 10.94 -2.74
N ALA A 55 -3.50 10.42 -3.91
CA ALA A 55 -3.41 11.20 -5.14
C ALA A 55 -4.79 11.72 -5.58
N LEU A 56 -5.83 10.88 -5.58
CA LEU A 56 -7.18 11.28 -5.98
C LEU A 56 -7.78 12.37 -5.08
N ASN A 57 -7.50 12.33 -3.77
CA ASN A 57 -7.97 13.33 -2.80
C ASN A 57 -7.40 14.73 -3.05
N THR A 58 -6.32 14.86 -3.82
CA THR A 58 -5.77 16.17 -4.21
C THR A 58 -6.42 16.77 -5.45
N ALA A 59 -7.33 16.04 -6.10
CA ALA A 59 -7.99 16.44 -7.33
C ALA A 59 -9.52 16.51 -7.19
N THR A 60 -10.16 17.27 -8.08
CA THR A 60 -11.61 17.43 -8.10
C THR A 60 -12.31 16.12 -8.48
N LYS A 61 -13.45 15.81 -7.84
CA LYS A 61 -14.20 14.56 -8.06
C LYS A 61 -14.48 14.25 -9.54
N SER A 62 -14.72 15.27 -10.36
CA SER A 62 -14.98 15.12 -11.80
C SER A 62 -13.81 14.54 -12.60
N VAL A 63 -12.56 14.75 -12.18
CA VAL A 63 -11.37 14.26 -12.88
C VAL A 63 -10.82 12.97 -12.29
N GLN A 64 -11.21 12.63 -11.06
CA GLN A 64 -10.72 11.46 -10.33
C GLN A 64 -10.82 10.14 -11.13
N PRO A 65 -11.89 9.84 -11.90
CA PRO A 65 -11.93 8.63 -12.71
C PRO A 65 -10.77 8.52 -13.72
N LYS A 66 -10.42 9.63 -14.39
CA LYS A 66 -9.33 9.68 -15.38
C LYS A 66 -7.95 9.59 -14.73
N ILE A 67 -7.78 10.25 -13.58
CA ILE A 67 -6.55 10.15 -12.78
C ILE A 67 -6.35 8.71 -12.30
N LYS A 68 -7.43 8.05 -11.86
CA LYS A 68 -7.39 6.66 -11.39
C LYS A 68 -7.00 5.70 -12.52
N GLU A 69 -7.53 5.89 -13.72
CA GLU A 69 -7.15 5.11 -14.90
C GLU A 69 -5.66 5.29 -15.23
N THR A 70 -5.18 6.53 -15.30
CA THR A 70 -3.75 6.80 -15.57
C THR A 70 -2.84 6.23 -14.47
N LEU A 71 -3.29 6.27 -13.21
CA LEU A 71 -2.60 5.63 -12.10
C LEU A 71 -2.55 4.11 -12.25
N HIS A 72 -3.64 3.51 -12.72
CA HIS A 72 -3.74 2.09 -12.99
C HIS A 72 -2.70 1.63 -14.02
N ASP A 73 -2.51 2.41 -15.09
CA ASP A 73 -1.48 2.14 -16.10
C ASP A 73 -0.08 2.09 -15.49
N ILE A 74 0.22 2.95 -14.51
CA ILE A 74 1.53 2.98 -13.86
C ILE A 74 1.79 1.69 -13.08
N TRP A 75 0.85 1.26 -12.23
CA TRP A 75 1.11 0.10 -11.36
C TRP A 75 0.85 -1.24 -12.04
N MET A 76 0.13 -1.28 -13.16
CA MET A 76 -0.05 -2.49 -13.97
C MET A 76 1.03 -2.71 -15.02
N ALA A 77 1.89 -1.72 -15.30
CA ALA A 77 3.00 -1.84 -16.23
C ALA A 77 3.88 -3.07 -15.95
N GLU A 78 4.32 -3.75 -17.02
CA GLU A 78 5.07 -5.00 -16.91
C GLU A 78 6.58 -4.79 -16.87
N THR A 79 7.05 -3.63 -17.35
CA THR A 79 8.47 -3.28 -17.43
C THR A 79 8.80 -1.98 -16.73
N GLN A 80 10.07 -1.81 -16.33
CA GLN A 80 10.53 -0.57 -15.70
C GLN A 80 10.43 0.63 -16.66
N GLU A 81 10.65 0.42 -17.96
CA GLU A 81 10.54 1.44 -18.99
C GLU A 81 9.09 1.93 -19.13
N GLU A 82 8.12 1.02 -19.14
CA GLU A 82 6.69 1.36 -19.19
C GLU A 82 6.25 2.16 -17.98
N VAL A 83 6.72 1.79 -16.78
CA VAL A 83 6.46 2.54 -15.55
C VAL A 83 6.97 3.98 -15.68
N GLN A 84 8.21 4.15 -16.10
CA GLN A 84 8.80 5.49 -16.27
C GLN A 84 8.02 6.33 -17.27
N LYS A 85 7.65 5.73 -18.40
CA LYS A 85 6.81 6.37 -19.42
C LYS A 85 5.46 6.77 -18.85
N ALA A 86 4.79 5.90 -18.11
CA ALA A 86 3.50 6.16 -17.49
C ALA A 86 3.58 7.28 -16.43
N PHE A 87 4.66 7.32 -15.62
CA PHE A 87 4.93 8.46 -14.71
C PHE A 87 5.08 9.77 -15.48
N GLY A 88 5.86 9.79 -16.56
CA GLY A 88 6.04 10.99 -17.38
C GLY A 88 4.72 11.46 -18.02
N GLN A 89 3.89 10.53 -18.47
CA GLN A 89 2.55 10.83 -18.98
C GLN A 89 1.64 11.41 -17.90
N PHE A 90 1.66 10.86 -16.69
CA PHE A 90 0.91 11.37 -15.55
C PHE A 90 1.33 12.81 -15.20
N GLU A 91 2.64 13.07 -15.10
CA GLU A 91 3.19 14.39 -14.81
C GLU A 91 2.84 15.40 -15.91
N THR A 92 2.95 15.02 -17.17
CA THR A 92 2.59 15.89 -18.31
C THR A 92 1.10 16.23 -18.30
N ARG A 93 0.23 15.25 -18.03
CA ARG A 93 -1.22 15.41 -18.11
C ARG A 93 -1.82 16.15 -16.91
N TYR A 94 -1.27 15.92 -15.72
CA TYR A 94 -1.85 16.41 -14.47
C TYR A 94 -0.95 17.34 -13.67
N GLY A 95 0.37 17.36 -13.90
CA GLY A 95 1.33 18.10 -13.07
C GLY A 95 1.07 19.60 -13.00
N ALA A 96 0.72 20.24 -14.12
CA ALA A 96 0.44 21.68 -14.15
C ALA A 96 -0.83 22.06 -13.38
N LYS A 97 -1.88 21.24 -13.45
CA LYS A 97 -3.21 21.54 -12.85
C LYS A 97 -3.39 20.96 -11.45
N TYR A 98 -2.74 19.84 -11.17
CA TYR A 98 -2.82 19.09 -9.93
C TYR A 98 -1.40 18.77 -9.42
N PRO A 99 -0.59 19.81 -9.09
CA PRO A 99 0.81 19.61 -8.68
C PRO A 99 0.94 18.73 -7.44
N LYS A 100 -0.02 18.81 -6.50
CA LYS A 100 -0.06 17.95 -5.32
C LYS A 100 -0.28 16.47 -5.64
N ALA A 101 -1.02 16.15 -6.72
CA ALA A 101 -1.21 14.77 -7.16
C ALA A 101 0.11 14.22 -7.72
N ALA A 102 0.79 15.01 -8.55
CA ALA A 102 2.09 14.67 -9.10
C ALA A 102 3.13 14.51 -7.98
N GLU A 103 3.26 15.48 -7.09
CA GLU A 103 4.17 15.43 -5.94
C GLU A 103 3.90 14.22 -5.05
N CYS A 104 2.61 13.90 -4.81
CA CYS A 104 2.24 12.70 -4.08
C CYS A 104 2.89 11.49 -4.72
N LEU A 105 2.77 11.28 -6.03
CA LEU A 105 3.39 10.14 -6.72
C LEU A 105 4.91 10.22 -6.78
N THR A 106 5.48 11.38 -7.11
CA THR A 106 6.90 11.51 -7.40
C THR A 106 7.79 11.30 -6.18
N LYS A 107 7.35 11.75 -5.00
CA LYS A 107 8.16 11.67 -3.77
C LYS A 107 8.43 10.24 -3.28
N ASP A 108 7.59 9.28 -3.66
CA ASP A 108 7.69 7.89 -3.22
C ASP A 108 7.94 6.95 -4.42
N LYS A 109 8.57 7.45 -5.50
CA LYS A 109 8.76 6.72 -6.78
C LYS A 109 9.51 5.40 -6.62
N VAL A 110 10.48 5.35 -5.70
CA VAL A 110 11.29 4.15 -5.47
C VAL A 110 10.49 3.14 -4.68
N GLU A 111 9.86 3.59 -3.60
CA GLU A 111 9.14 2.76 -2.64
C GLU A 111 7.88 2.15 -3.26
N ILE A 112 7.17 2.84 -4.16
CA ILE A 112 6.01 2.25 -4.84
C ILE A 112 6.39 1.18 -5.89
N ARG A 113 7.67 1.10 -6.27
CA ARG A 113 8.20 0.15 -7.28
C ARG A 113 8.92 -1.05 -6.67
N ALA A 114 9.06 -1.13 -5.35
CA ALA A 114 9.82 -2.21 -4.71
C ALA A 114 9.27 -3.63 -5.01
N PHE A 115 8.03 -3.78 -5.48
CA PHE A 115 7.51 -5.08 -5.92
C PHE A 115 8.23 -5.67 -7.14
N TYR A 116 8.92 -4.86 -7.95
CA TYR A 116 9.67 -5.35 -9.12
C TYR A 116 10.87 -6.22 -8.74
N ASP A 117 11.30 -6.18 -7.48
CA ASP A 117 12.37 -7.03 -6.96
C ASP A 117 11.92 -8.49 -6.74
N PHE A 118 10.63 -8.78 -6.93
CA PHE A 118 10.04 -10.11 -6.79
C PHE A 118 9.61 -10.71 -8.15
N PRO A 119 9.47 -12.04 -8.23
CA PRO A 119 8.86 -12.71 -9.40
C PRO A 119 7.48 -12.15 -9.76
N SER A 120 7.17 -12.10 -11.05
CA SER A 120 5.97 -11.45 -11.58
C SER A 120 4.66 -12.09 -11.11
N GLU A 121 4.70 -13.38 -10.77
CA GLU A 121 3.59 -14.14 -10.20
C GLU A 121 3.08 -13.55 -8.87
N HIS A 122 3.96 -12.87 -8.13
CA HIS A 122 3.63 -12.27 -6.83
C HIS A 122 3.08 -10.84 -6.95
N TRP A 123 3.31 -10.15 -8.07
CA TRP A 123 3.00 -8.73 -8.20
C TRP A 123 1.52 -8.43 -7.99
N THR A 124 0.61 -9.27 -8.49
CA THR A 124 -0.84 -9.07 -8.32
C THR A 124 -1.26 -9.06 -6.85
N HIS A 125 -0.64 -9.90 -6.03
CA HIS A 125 -0.93 -9.99 -4.60
C HIS A 125 -0.30 -8.82 -3.83
N ILE A 126 0.91 -8.40 -4.20
CA ILE A 126 1.63 -7.29 -3.56
C ILE A 126 1.00 -5.93 -3.86
N ARG A 127 0.49 -5.72 -5.08
CA ARG A 127 -0.07 -4.44 -5.54
C ARG A 127 -1.50 -4.18 -5.03
N THR A 128 -2.17 -5.19 -4.48
CA THR A 128 -3.57 -5.07 -4.03
C THR A 128 -3.69 -5.23 -2.51
N THR A 129 -4.79 -4.71 -1.96
CA THR A 129 -5.14 -4.92 -0.54
C THR A 129 -6.03 -6.15 -0.33
N ASN A 130 -6.26 -6.96 -1.36
CA ASN A 130 -7.24 -8.06 -1.31
C ASN A 130 -6.87 -9.12 -0.26
N PRO A 131 -5.62 -9.59 -0.15
CA PRO A 131 -5.25 -10.55 0.89
C PRO A 131 -5.55 -10.04 2.30
N ILE A 132 -5.17 -8.79 2.60
CA ILE A 132 -5.43 -8.14 3.90
C ILE A 132 -6.93 -8.02 4.16
N LYS A 133 -7.66 -7.46 3.18
CA LYS A 133 -9.10 -7.20 3.33
C LYS A 133 -9.87 -8.48 3.55
N SER A 134 -9.48 -9.57 2.88
CA SER A 134 -10.07 -10.89 3.07
C SER A 134 -9.79 -11.43 4.47
N MET A 135 -8.53 -11.42 4.93
CA MET A 135 -8.16 -11.90 6.27
C MET A 135 -8.88 -11.13 7.39
N PHE A 136 -9.03 -9.82 7.24
CA PHE A 136 -9.70 -8.97 8.23
C PHE A 136 -11.21 -8.81 8.01
N ALA A 137 -11.81 -9.47 7.02
CA ALA A 137 -13.24 -9.30 6.70
C ALA A 137 -14.12 -9.69 7.90
N THR A 138 -13.90 -10.87 8.47
CA THR A 138 -14.65 -11.37 9.65
C THR A 138 -14.42 -10.48 10.86
N VAL A 139 -13.19 -10.01 11.07
CA VAL A 139 -12.83 -9.11 12.17
C VAL A 139 -13.64 -7.81 12.08
N ARG A 140 -13.64 -7.18 10.89
CA ARG A 140 -14.39 -5.95 10.63
C ARG A 140 -15.90 -6.14 10.78
N LEU A 141 -16.44 -7.27 10.31
CA LEU A 141 -17.85 -7.60 10.45
C LEU A 141 -18.27 -7.67 11.93
N ARG A 142 -17.48 -8.37 12.76
CA ARG A 142 -17.76 -8.49 14.20
C ARG A 142 -17.62 -7.15 14.93
N MET A 143 -16.62 -6.35 14.58
CA MET A 143 -16.41 -5.00 15.15
C MET A 143 -17.55 -4.04 14.81
N ASN A 144 -18.02 -4.02 13.55
CA ASN A 144 -19.12 -3.15 13.13
C ASN A 144 -20.44 -3.45 13.83
N ASN A 145 -20.63 -4.72 14.24
CA ASN A 145 -21.80 -5.17 14.99
C ASN A 145 -21.69 -4.90 16.50
N THR A 146 -20.50 -4.56 17.00
CA THR A 146 -20.20 -4.38 18.44
C THR A 146 -19.72 -2.96 18.73
N LYS A 147 -20.45 -1.95 18.21
CA LYS A 147 -20.07 -0.52 18.23
C LYS A 147 -19.69 0.07 19.61
N ASN A 148 -19.96 -0.62 20.72
CA ASN A 148 -19.71 -0.19 22.10
C ASN A 148 -18.95 -1.23 22.95
N CYS A 149 -17.89 -1.87 22.44
CA CYS A 149 -16.99 -2.62 23.33
C CYS A 149 -16.11 -1.65 24.13
N GLU A 150 -16.42 -1.49 25.42
CA GLU A 150 -15.76 -0.51 26.30
C GLU A 150 -14.38 -0.95 26.83
N SER A 151 -14.00 -2.23 26.70
CA SER A 151 -12.72 -2.73 27.21
C SER A 151 -11.95 -3.59 26.19
N GLN A 152 -10.62 -3.47 26.20
CA GLN A 152 -9.70 -4.27 25.38
C GLN A 152 -9.95 -5.78 25.54
N LYS A 153 -10.26 -6.23 26.75
CA LYS A 153 -10.53 -7.63 27.08
C LYS A 153 -11.78 -8.14 26.37
N THR A 154 -12.86 -7.35 26.38
CA THR A 154 -14.11 -7.66 25.68
C THR A 154 -13.89 -7.72 24.17
N THR A 155 -13.12 -6.79 23.61
CA THR A 155 -12.77 -6.78 22.19
C THR A 155 -11.98 -8.03 21.79
N LEU A 156 -11.01 -8.46 22.58
CA LEU A 156 -10.21 -9.67 22.26
C LEU A 156 -11.06 -10.95 22.27
N GLN A 157 -12.04 -11.05 23.17
CA GLN A 157 -12.95 -12.20 23.24
C GLN A 157 -13.83 -12.37 21.99
N LEU A 158 -14.08 -11.31 21.22
CA LEU A 158 -14.82 -11.42 19.95
C LEU A 158 -14.07 -12.20 18.86
N PHE A 159 -12.78 -12.45 19.06
CA PHE A 159 -11.90 -13.09 18.07
C PHE A 159 -11.36 -14.45 18.51
N VAL A 160 -11.57 -14.84 19.77
CA VAL A 160 -11.12 -16.12 20.32
C VAL A 160 -12.37 -16.91 20.74
N ASN A 161 -12.76 -17.87 19.90
CA ASN A 161 -13.63 -18.98 20.30
C ASN A 161 -12.78 -20.25 20.34
#